data_AF-A0A2V8P904-F1
#
_entry.id   AF-A0A2V8P904-F1
#
_cell.length_a   1.000
_cell.length_b   1.000
_cell.length_c   1.000
_cell.angle_alpha   90.00
_cell.angle_beta   90.00
_cell.angle_gamma   90.00
#
_symmetry.space_group_name_H-M   'P 1'
#
loop_
_entity.id
_entity.type
_entity.pdbx_description
1 polymer ?
#
loop_
_entity_poly.entity_id
_entity_poly.type
_entity_poly.pdbx_seq_one_letter_code
_entity_poly.pdbx_strand_id
1 'polypeptide(L)'
;MFVSLGSIIGSGWLLGALNAAQVAGPASILSWVLAACMLALLALTYAELGATYPVAGGAARFPYYSHGPVAGFTAGWASWLQAVFIAPIEVLAAITYVNSVGWVNIHFNMINKVG
;
A
#
# COMPACT_ATOMS: atom_id res chain seq x y z
N MET A 1 18.10 4.30 1.72
CA MET A 1 17.56 3.64 2.93
C MET A 1 16.62 4.58 3.70
N PHE A 2 17.07 5.71 4.26
CA PHE A 2 16.20 6.58 5.07
C PHE A 2 14.96 7.16 4.37
N VAL A 3 15.06 7.60 3.11
CA VAL A 3 13.89 8.09 2.34
C VAL A 3 12.84 6.99 2.13
N SER A 4 13.28 5.72 2.02
CA SER A 4 12.38 4.58 1.83
C SER A 4 11.59 4.22 3.10
N LEU A 5 12.09 4.55 4.29
CA LEU A 5 11.34 4.34 5.52
C LEU A 5 10.20 5.37 5.63
N GLY A 6 10.47 6.61 5.22
CA GLY A 6 9.46 7.66 5.14
C GLY A 6 8.36 7.38 4.11
N SER A 7 8.69 6.70 3.01
CA SER A 7 7.70 6.36 1.97
C SER A 7 6.73 5.23 2.35
N ILE A 8 6.96 4.51 3.45
CA ILE A 8 6.06 3.44 3.91
C ILE A 8 4.80 4.04 4.58
N ILE A 9 4.93 5.24 5.16
CA ILE A 9 3.82 5.89 5.87
C ILE A 9 2.99 6.68 4.86
N GLY A 10 1.76 6.24 4.62
CA GLY A 10 0.80 6.89 3.73
C GLY A 10 -0.64 6.78 4.26
N SER A 11 -1.61 7.24 3.45
CA SER A 11 -3.03 7.26 3.81
C SER A 11 -3.59 5.92 4.26
N GLY A 12 -3.09 4.81 3.70
CA GLY A 12 -3.49 3.45 4.03
C GLY A 12 -3.27 3.07 5.49
N TRP A 13 -2.28 3.67 6.17
CA TRP A 13 -2.05 3.45 7.60
C TRP A 13 -3.22 3.96 8.45
N LEU A 14 -3.79 5.11 8.09
CA LEU A 14 -4.88 5.72 8.84
C LEU A 14 -6.24 5.16 8.42
N LEU A 15 -6.53 5.19 7.12
CA LEU A 15 -7.85 4.81 6.58
C LEU A 15 -8.03 3.30 6.50
N GLY A 16 -6.96 2.55 6.19
CA GLY A 16 -6.99 1.09 6.21
C GLY A 16 -7.17 0.54 7.62
N ALA A 17 -6.46 1.10 8.61
CA ALA A 17 -6.66 0.76 10.03
C ALA A 17 -8.08 1.06 10.50
N LEU A 18 -8.60 2.25 10.15
CA LEU A 18 -9.97 2.64 10.47
C LEU A 18 -10.98 1.66 9.88
N ASN A 19 -10.85 1.33 8.60
CA ASN A 19 -11.76 0.39 7.93
C ASN A 19 -11.70 -1.01 8.56
N ALA A 20 -10.49 -1.53 8.83
CA ALA A 20 -10.31 -2.82 9.48
C ALA A 20 -10.96 -2.86 10.87
N ALA A 21 -10.80 -1.79 11.65
CA ALA A 21 -11.42 -1.66 12.97
C ALA A 21 -12.95 -1.51 12.88
N GLN A 22 -13.48 -0.82 11.86
CA GLN A 22 -14.92 -0.70 11.65
C GLN A 22 -15.59 -2.03 11.28
N VAL A 23 -14.92 -2.84 10.45
CA VAL A 23 -15.48 -4.11 9.97
C VAL A 23 -15.28 -5.25 10.97
N ALA A 24 -14.06 -5.42 11.48
CA ALA A 24 -13.70 -6.54 12.37
C ALA A 24 -13.71 -6.17 13.87
N GLY A 25 -13.86 -4.89 14.21
CA GLY A 25 -13.80 -4.43 15.59
C GLY A 25 -12.39 -4.61 16.20
N PRO A 26 -12.30 -4.87 17.52
CA PRO A 26 -11.02 -5.10 18.21
C PRO A 26 -10.22 -6.29 17.65
N ALA A 27 -10.88 -7.25 17.00
CA ALA A 27 -10.22 -8.41 16.39
C ALA A 27 -9.34 -8.06 15.18
N SER A 28 -9.45 -6.83 14.64
CA SER A 28 -8.59 -6.32 13.57
C SER A 28 -7.09 -6.40 13.90
N ILE A 29 -6.69 -6.40 15.17
CA ILE A 29 -5.30 -6.61 15.58
C ILE A 29 -4.70 -7.92 15.06
N LEU A 30 -5.52 -8.97 14.87
CA LEU A 30 -5.04 -10.23 14.32
C LEU A 30 -4.57 -10.08 12.87
N SER A 31 -5.22 -9.24 12.06
CA SER A 31 -4.78 -8.99 10.68
C SER A 31 -3.45 -8.24 10.64
N TRP A 32 -3.20 -7.35 11.60
CA TRP A 32 -1.93 -6.64 11.74
C TRP A 32 -0.77 -7.60 12.05
N VAL A 33 -0.96 -8.52 12.99
CA VAL A 33 0.08 -9.51 13.35
C VAL A 33 0.37 -10.43 12.15
N LEU A 34 -0.67 -10.88 11.47
CA LEU A 34 -0.52 -11.74 10.30
C LEU A 34 0.19 -11.01 9.14
N ALA A 35 -0.22 -9.77 8.85
CA ALA A 35 0.42 -8.94 7.82
C ALA A 35 1.89 -8.66 8.15
N ALA A 36 2.21 -8.34 9.41
CA ALA A 36 3.59 -8.11 9.85
C ALA A 36 4.47 -9.35 9.64
N CYS A 37 3.96 -10.55 9.97
CA CYS A 37 4.66 -11.81 9.75
C CYS A 37 4.92 -12.06 8.24
N MET A 38 3.88 -11.92 7.41
CA MET A 38 4.00 -12.13 5.96
C MET A 38 4.96 -11.13 5.31
N LEU A 39 4.89 -9.85 5.68
CA LEU A 39 5.75 -8.80 5.14
C LEU A 39 7.20 -8.94 5.61
N ALA A 40 7.44 -9.42 6.85
CA ALA A 40 8.79 -9.71 7.32
C ALA A 40 9.45 -10.82 6.48
N LEU A 41 8.72 -11.90 6.19
CA LEU A 41 9.21 -12.97 5.31
C LEU A 41 9.48 -12.44 3.90
N LEU A 42 8.57 -11.64 3.34
CA LEU A 42 8.76 -11.02 2.03
C LEU A 42 10.01 -10.12 2.01
N ALA A 43 10.21 -9.30 3.04
CA ALA A 43 11.34 -8.39 3.15
C ALA A 43 12.67 -9.15 3.24
N LEU A 44 12.73 -10.27 3.98
CA LEU A 44 13.91 -11.12 4.05
C LEU A 44 14.26 -11.70 2.68
N THR A 45 13.28 -12.26 1.97
CA THR A 45 13.49 -12.77 0.60
C THR A 45 14.01 -11.69 -0.33
N TYR A 46 13.43 -10.48 -0.27
CA TYR A 46 13.90 -9.34 -1.08
C TYR A 46 15.29 -8.84 -0.67
N ALA A 47 15.66 -8.93 0.61
CA ALA A 47 16.99 -8.59 1.09
C ALA A 47 18.06 -9.57 0.54
N GLU A 48 17.79 -10.87 0.57
CA GLU A 48 18.68 -11.90 0.01
C GLU A 48 18.83 -11.76 -1.51
N LEU A 49 17.72 -11.58 -2.23
CA LEU A 49 17.73 -11.40 -3.67
C LEU A 49 18.40 -10.08 -4.08
N GLY A 50 18.19 -9.01 -3.32
CA GLY A 50 18.84 -7.72 -3.53
C GLY A 50 20.35 -7.75 -3.31
N ALA A 51 20.83 -8.57 -2.38
CA ALA A 51 22.27 -8.79 -2.17
C ALA A 51 22.89 -9.70 -3.25
N THR A 52 22.14 -10.72 -3.70
CA THR A 52 22.62 -11.70 -4.68
C THR A 52 22.63 -11.16 -6.11
N TYR A 53 21.60 -10.38 -6.47
CA TYR A 53 21.45 -9.82 -7.82
C TYR A 53 21.47 -8.28 -7.74
N PRO A 54 22.65 -7.65 -7.89
CA PRO A 54 22.79 -6.19 -7.83
C PRO A 54 22.31 -5.53 -9.14
N VAL A 55 21.05 -5.76 -9.48
CA VAL A 55 20.41 -5.29 -10.71
C VAL A 55 19.18 -4.43 -10.38
N ALA A 56 19.00 -3.32 -11.10
CA ALA A 56 17.82 -2.48 -10.92
C ALA A 56 16.53 -3.21 -11.34
N GLY A 57 15.38 -2.86 -10.74
CA GLY A 57 14.06 -3.38 -11.15
C GLY A 57 13.67 -4.74 -10.56
N GLY A 58 14.08 -5.02 -9.31
CA GLY A 58 13.82 -6.29 -8.61
C GLY A 58 12.35 -6.74 -8.64
N ALA A 59 11.39 -5.81 -8.57
CA ALA A 59 9.96 -6.13 -8.58
C ALA A 59 9.49 -6.90 -9.84
N ALA A 60 10.11 -6.65 -11.00
CA ALA A 60 9.83 -7.41 -12.24
C ALA A 60 10.88 -8.50 -12.50
N ARG A 61 12.14 -8.24 -12.14
CA ARG A 61 13.26 -9.15 -12.44
C ARG A 61 13.30 -10.38 -11.54
N PHE A 62 12.97 -10.27 -10.26
CA PHE A 62 12.96 -11.43 -9.37
C PHE A 62 11.88 -12.46 -9.73
N PRO A 63 10.63 -12.04 -10.06
CA PRO A 63 9.64 -12.96 -10.62
C PRO A 63 10.03 -13.51 -11.99
N TYR A 64 10.72 -12.72 -12.82
CA TYR A 64 11.26 -13.18 -14.09
C TYR A 64 12.28 -14.32 -13.91
N TYR A 65 13.22 -14.18 -12.98
CA TYR A 65 14.24 -15.21 -12.73
C TYR A 65 13.67 -16.50 -12.15
N SER A 66 12.60 -16.42 -11.37
CA SER A 66 12.01 -17.58 -10.69
C SER A 66 10.90 -18.28 -11.50
N HIS A 67 10.05 -17.53 -12.19
CA HIS A 67 8.82 -18.04 -12.83
C HIS A 67 8.72 -17.67 -14.33
N GLY A 68 9.75 -17.04 -14.89
CA GLY A 68 9.88 -16.79 -16.32
C GLY A 68 9.21 -15.50 -16.83
N PRO A 69 9.15 -15.31 -18.17
CA PRO A 69 8.78 -14.05 -18.81
C PRO A 69 7.42 -13.48 -18.42
N VAL A 70 6.38 -14.34 -18.34
CA VAL A 70 5.01 -13.91 -18.04
C VAL A 70 4.90 -13.41 -16.60
N ALA A 71 5.54 -14.08 -15.65
CA ALA A 71 5.56 -13.67 -14.25
C ALA A 71 6.31 -12.33 -14.06
N GLY A 72 7.44 -12.15 -14.75
CA GLY A 72 8.16 -10.88 -14.74
C GLY A 72 7.35 -9.72 -15.33
N PHE A 73 6.68 -9.96 -16.45
CA PHE A 73 5.81 -8.97 -17.09
C PHE A 73 4.64 -8.57 -16.21
N THR A 74 3.92 -9.54 -15.65
CA THR A 74 2.75 -9.30 -14.78
C THR A 74 3.15 -8.55 -13.51
N ALA A 75 4.24 -8.95 -12.84
CA ALA A 75 4.73 -8.26 -11.65
C ALA A 75 5.22 -6.83 -11.96
N GLY A 76 5.90 -6.63 -13.09
CA GLY A 76 6.30 -5.30 -13.55
C GLY A 76 5.11 -4.39 -13.83
N TRP A 77 4.08 -4.90 -14.51
CA TRP A 77 2.84 -4.15 -14.74
C TRP A 77 2.08 -3.84 -13.46
N ALA A 78 1.98 -4.79 -12.54
CA ALA A 78 1.36 -4.57 -11.24
C ALA A 78 2.09 -3.47 -10.45
N SER A 79 3.42 -3.46 -10.48
CA SER A 79 4.25 -2.43 -9.84
C SER A 79 4.03 -1.05 -10.46
N TRP A 80 3.91 -0.98 -11.79
CA TRP A 80 3.61 0.28 -12.48
C TRP A 80 2.20 0.78 -12.16
N LEU A 81 1.19 -0.09 -12.19
CA LEU A 81 -0.18 0.26 -11.82
C LEU A 81 -0.24 0.76 -10.37
N GLN A 82 0.43 0.07 -9.45
CA GLN A 82 0.56 0.52 -8.07
C GLN A 82 1.08 1.96 -8.01
N ALA A 83 2.17 2.28 -8.72
CA ALA A 83 2.73 3.63 -8.74
C ALA A 83 1.74 4.68 -9.27
N VAL A 84 0.97 4.35 -10.31
CA VAL A 84 -0.05 5.25 -10.88
C VAL A 84 -1.21 5.50 -9.90
N PHE A 85 -1.62 4.49 -9.15
CA PHE A 85 -2.74 4.61 -8.21
C PHE A 85 -2.40 5.31 -6.88
N ILE A 86 -1.11 5.48 -6.55
CA ILE A 86 -0.70 6.18 -5.32
C ILE A 86 -1.15 7.65 -5.31
N ALA A 87 -0.98 8.39 -6.40
CA ALA A 87 -1.39 9.79 -6.42
C ALA A 87 -2.91 10.00 -6.16
N PRO A 88 -3.83 9.35 -6.89
CA PRO A 88 -5.27 9.52 -6.65
C PRO A 88 -5.73 8.98 -5.29
N ILE A 89 -5.13 7.92 -4.76
CA ILE A 89 -5.55 7.39 -3.45
C ILE A 89 -5.20 8.35 -2.31
N GLU A 90 -4.04 9.02 -2.39
CA GLU A 90 -3.65 10.05 -1.40
C GLU A 90 -4.55 11.29 -1.50
N VAL A 91 -4.96 11.70 -2.71
CA VAL A 91 -5.94 12.80 -2.90
C VAL A 91 -7.28 12.43 -2.29
N LEU A 92 -7.80 11.24 -2.56
CA LEU A 92 -9.05 10.77 -1.99
C LEU A 92 -8.97 10.76 -0.46
N ALA A 93 -7.88 10.25 0.09
CA ALA A 93 -7.66 10.22 1.53
C ALA A 93 -7.64 11.61 2.17
N ALA A 94 -6.95 12.58 1.54
CA ALA A 94 -6.93 13.96 1.99
C ALA A 94 -8.33 14.57 2.00
N ILE A 95 -9.12 14.35 0.93
CA ILE A 95 -10.50 14.83 0.84
C ILE A 95 -11.38 14.17 1.90
N THR A 96 -11.24 12.86 2.14
CA THR A 96 -11.99 12.13 3.18
C THR A 96 -11.66 12.66 4.57
N TYR A 97 -10.38 12.90 4.85
CA TYR A 97 -9.95 13.44 6.13
C TYR A 97 -10.49 14.87 6.34
N VAL A 98 -10.38 15.74 5.34
CA VAL A 98 -10.89 17.12 5.39
C VAL A 98 -12.41 17.17 5.55
N ASN A 99 -13.16 16.30 4.87
CA ASN A 99 -14.62 16.19 5.02
C ASN A 99 -15.08 15.65 6.37
N SER A 100 -14.20 15.03 7.16
CA SER A 100 -14.53 14.61 8.53
C SER A 100 -14.68 15.80 9.49
N VAL A 101 -14.19 16.99 9.11
CA VAL A 101 -14.33 18.21 9.90
C VAL A 101 -15.73 18.79 9.72
N GLY A 102 -16.49 18.92 10.82
CA GLY A 102 -17.91 19.30 10.78
C GLY A 102 -18.23 20.59 10.01
N TRP A 103 -17.42 21.65 10.16
CA TRP A 103 -17.62 22.90 9.41
C TRP A 103 -17.46 22.70 7.90
N VAL A 104 -16.43 21.95 7.48
CA VAL A 104 -16.17 21.64 6.07
C VAL A 104 -17.26 20.73 5.51
N ASN A 105 -17.70 19.73 6.29
CA ASN A 105 -18.79 18.85 5.90
C ASN A 105 -20.10 19.63 5.61
N ILE A 106 -20.37 20.68 6.38
CA ILE A 106 -21.59 21.48 6.22
C ILE A 106 -21.49 22.45 5.02
N HIS A 107 -20.33 23.04 4.76
CA HIS A 107 -20.19 24.13 3.77
C HIS A 107 -19.52 23.72 2.45
N PHE A 108 -18.71 22.66 2.46
CA PHE A 108 -17.85 22.22 1.35
C PHE A 108 -17.77 20.69 1.28
N ASN A 109 -18.91 19.99 1.35
CA ASN A 109 -18.92 18.53 1.22
C ASN A 109 -18.47 18.12 -0.20
N MET A 110 -17.27 17.55 -0.29
CA MET A 110 -16.69 17.08 -1.56
C MET A 110 -16.92 15.59 -1.82
N ILE A 111 -17.50 14.84 -0.87
CA ILE A 111 -17.80 13.42 -1.02
C ILE A 111 -19.32 13.27 -0.96
N ASN A 112 -19.96 13.23 -2.13
CA ASN A 112 -21.37 12.88 -2.20
C ASN A 112 -21.56 11.47 -1.68
N LYS A 113 -22.47 11.29 -0.69
CA LYS A 113 -23.01 9.97 -0.40
C LYS A 113 -23.81 9.54 -1.63
N VAL A 114 -23.24 8.65 -2.45
CA VAL A 114 -24.06 7.86 -3.35
C VAL A 114 -24.96 7.03 -2.43
N GLY A 115 -26.27 7.25 -2.55
CA GLY A 115 -27.30 6.73 -1.63
C GLY A 115 -27.31 5.21 -1.50
#